data_AF-A0A368DUN9-F1
#
_entry.id   AF-A0A368DUN9-F1
#
_cell.length_a   1.000
_cell.length_b   1.000
_cell.length_c   1.000
_cell.angle_alpha   90.00
_cell.angle_beta   90.00
_cell.angle_gamma   90.00
#
_symmetry.space_group_name_H-M   'P 1'
#
loop_
_entity.id
_entity.type
_entity.pdbx_description
1 polymer ?
#
loop_
_entity_poly.entity_id
_entity_poly.type
_entity_poly.pdbx_seq_one_letter_code
_entity_poly.pdbx_strand_id
1 'polypeptide(L)'
;MDKIEMQVLELVGELAGIDPKKISLLCKFEDLNLDSVAIVELIFSLEEKFNISIPFEGLDESELKKNFHTVSSLINHLRELLKRDV
;
A
#
# COMPACT_ATOMS: atom_id res chain seq x y z
N MET A 1 4.54 -8.72 14.42
CA MET A 1 4.16 -8.46 13.02
C MET A 1 2.68 -8.20 13.02
N ASP A 2 2.29 -6.96 12.76
CA ASP A 2 0.89 -6.62 12.57
C ASP A 2 0.36 -7.36 11.33
N LYS A 3 -0.89 -7.85 11.38
CA LYS A 3 -1.51 -8.52 10.24
C LYS A 3 -1.56 -7.63 9.00
N ILE A 4 -1.75 -6.32 9.20
CA ILE A 4 -1.76 -5.31 8.13
C ILE A 4 -0.41 -5.26 7.43
N GLU A 5 0.69 -5.17 8.19
CA GLU A 5 2.05 -5.14 7.62
C GLU A 5 2.32 -6.36 6.75
N MET A 6 1.98 -7.55 7.25
CA MET A 6 2.21 -8.79 6.52
C MET A 6 1.42 -8.82 5.21
N GLN A 7 0.13 -8.46 5.25
CA GLN A 7 -0.72 -8.46 4.05
C GLN A 7 -0.31 -7.42 3.02
N VAL A 8 0.12 -6.22 3.46
CA VAL A 8 0.64 -5.20 2.54
C VAL A 8 1.94 -5.67 1.91
N LEU A 9 2.88 -6.21 2.71
CA LEU A 9 4.14 -6.72 2.18
C LEU A 9 3.93 -7.86 1.18
N GLU A 10 3.01 -8.79 1.45
CA GLU A 10 2.64 -9.86 0.53
C GLU A 10 2.15 -9.30 -0.81
N LEU A 11 1.16 -8.40 -0.80
CA LEU A 11 0.62 -7.77 -2.01
C LEU A 11 1.69 -7.01 -2.79
N VAL A 12 2.48 -6.20 -2.10
CA VAL A 12 3.58 -5.43 -2.69
C VAL A 12 4.62 -6.37 -3.31
N GLY A 13 4.93 -7.48 -2.65
CA GLY A 13 5.85 -8.50 -3.15
C GLY A 13 5.33 -9.22 -4.39
N GLU A 14 4.03 -9.54 -4.41
CA GLU A 14 3.38 -10.15 -5.57
C GLU A 14 3.40 -9.21 -6.79
N LEU A 15 3.07 -7.93 -6.59
CA LEU A 15 3.07 -6.92 -7.65
C LEU A 15 4.49 -6.58 -8.14
N ALA A 16 5.47 -6.52 -7.23
CA ALA A 16 6.86 -6.21 -7.57
C ALA A 16 7.64 -7.43 -8.08
N GLY A 17 7.10 -8.65 -7.91
CA GLY A 17 7.84 -9.89 -8.16
C GLY A 17 9.03 -10.10 -7.20
N ILE A 18 8.94 -9.55 -5.99
CA ILE A 18 10.00 -9.59 -4.97
C ILE A 18 9.46 -10.33 -3.74
N ASP A 19 10.31 -11.12 -3.09
CA ASP A 19 9.96 -11.75 -1.82
C ASP A 19 9.52 -10.69 -0.78
N PRO A 20 8.33 -10.82 -0.15
CA PRO A 20 7.84 -9.88 0.85
C PRO A 20 8.78 -9.74 2.05
N LYS A 21 9.59 -10.78 2.32
CA LYS A 21 10.62 -10.78 3.35
C LYS A 21 11.86 -9.94 3.00
N LYS A 22 12.06 -9.65 1.72
CA LYS A 22 13.14 -8.80 1.21
C LYS A 22 12.72 -7.34 1.06
N ILE A 23 11.42 -7.05 1.17
CA ILE A 23 10.88 -5.71 1.09
C ILE A 23 10.97 -5.06 2.47
N SER A 24 11.55 -3.85 2.52
CA SER A 24 11.60 -3.06 3.74
C SER A 24 10.44 -2.07 3.78
N LEU A 25 9.91 -1.79 4.96
CA LEU A 25 8.83 -0.81 5.16
C LEU A 25 9.23 0.61 4.74
N LEU A 26 10.53 0.91 4.75
CA LEU A 26 11.11 2.18 4.32
C LEU A 26 11.35 2.25 2.81
N CYS A 27 11.21 1.12 2.08
CA CYS A 27 11.34 1.12 0.63
C CYS A 27 10.20 1.92 0.00
N LYS A 28 10.56 2.66 -1.04
CA LYS A 28 9.58 3.33 -1.88
C LYS A 28 8.99 2.36 -2.88
N PHE A 29 7.74 2.56 -3.27
CA PHE A 29 7.13 1.76 -4.33
C PHE A 29 7.87 1.95 -5.67
N GLU A 30 8.41 3.14 -5.92
CA GLU A 30 9.28 3.42 -7.08
C GLU A 30 10.59 2.58 -7.06
N ASP A 31 11.20 2.39 -5.88
CA ASP A 31 12.39 1.54 -5.72
C ASP A 31 12.06 0.04 -5.92
N LEU A 32 10.79 -0.33 -5.69
CA LEU A 32 10.27 -1.68 -5.93
C LEU A 32 9.79 -1.88 -7.36
N ASN A 33 10.00 -0.89 -8.23
CA ASN A 33 9.60 -0.90 -9.63
C ASN A 33 8.07 -1.05 -9.81
N LEU A 34 7.30 -0.47 -8.88
CA LEU A 34 5.85 -0.43 -8.94
C LEU A 34 5.38 0.84 -9.63
N ASP A 35 4.71 0.64 -10.78
CA ASP A 35 4.11 1.71 -11.56
C ASP A 35 2.79 2.22 -10.97
N SER A 36 2.30 3.35 -11.47
CA SER A 36 1.00 3.94 -11.09
C SER A 36 -0.14 2.90 -11.15
N VAL A 37 -0.13 2.00 -12.14
CA VAL A 37 -1.13 0.92 -12.29
C VAL A 37 -1.05 -0.08 -11.14
N ALA A 38 0.15 -0.53 -10.76
CA ALA A 38 0.34 -1.47 -9.67
C ALA A 38 -0.06 -0.85 -8.32
N ILE A 39 0.16 0.45 -8.13
CA ILE A 39 -0.31 1.18 -6.95
C ILE A 39 -1.84 1.20 -6.89
N VAL A 40 -2.52 1.42 -8.01
CA VAL A 40 -3.99 1.37 -8.07
C VAL A 40 -4.51 -0.04 -7.74
N GLU A 41 -3.92 -1.11 -8.31
CA GLU A 41 -4.29 -2.50 -7.98
C GLU A 41 -4.03 -2.84 -6.51
N LEU A 42 -2.91 -2.35 -5.95
CA LEU A 42 -2.58 -2.52 -4.53
C LEU A 42 -3.66 -1.89 -3.66
N ILE A 43 -4.05 -0.64 -3.94
CA ILE A 43 -5.06 0.07 -3.16
C ILE A 43 -6.41 -0.66 -3.22
N PHE A 44 -6.86 -1.04 -4.41
CA PHE A 44 -8.13 -1.75 -4.60
C PHE A 44 -8.15 -3.09 -3.84
N SER A 45 -7.05 -3.85 -3.92
CA SER A 45 -6.89 -5.10 -3.18
C SER A 45 -6.96 -4.91 -1.66
N LEU A 46 -6.43 -3.79 -1.16
CA LEU A 46 -6.46 -3.46 0.27
C LEU A 46 -7.85 -3.02 0.72
N GLU A 47 -8.55 -2.23 -0.09
CA GLU A 47 -9.94 -1.85 0.18
C GLU A 47 -10.84 -3.08 0.29
N GLU A 48 -10.73 -4.03 -0.64
CA GLU A 48 -11.48 -5.29 -0.57
C GLU A 48 -11.05 -6.16 0.62
N LYS A 49 -9.75 -6.29 0.90
CA LYS A 49 -9.24 -7.13 2.01
C LYS A 49 -9.67 -6.62 3.39
N PHE A 50 -9.56 -5.31 3.58
CA PHE A 50 -9.79 -4.67 4.87
C PHE A 50 -11.21 -4.11 5.00
N ASN A 51 -12.00 -4.17 3.92
CA ASN A 51 -13.34 -3.60 3.83
C ASN A 51 -13.34 -2.12 4.27
N ILE A 52 -12.36 -1.37 3.77
CA ILE A 52 -12.16 0.07 4.00
C ILE A 52 -12.30 0.81 2.68
N SER A 53 -12.47 2.13 2.75
CA SER A 53 -12.34 3.00 1.58
C SER A 53 -11.17 3.95 1.79
N ILE A 54 -10.19 3.87 0.90
CA ILE A 54 -9.05 4.77 0.87
C ILE A 54 -9.44 5.94 -0.05
N PRO A 55 -9.40 7.20 0.40
CA PRO A 55 -9.76 8.33 -0.44
C PRO A 55 -8.64 8.64 -1.45
N PHE A 56 -8.41 7.75 -2.41
CA PHE A 56 -7.52 7.97 -3.55
C PHE A 56 -8.26 8.47 -4.80
N GLU A 57 -9.59 8.27 -4.86
CA GLU A 57 -10.44 8.84 -5.91
C GLU A 57 -10.37 10.37 -5.89
N GLY A 58 -9.67 10.93 -6.88
CA GLY A 58 -9.45 12.38 -7.02
C GLY A 58 -8.02 12.83 -6.74
N LEU A 59 -7.13 11.95 -6.28
CA LEU A 59 -5.69 12.23 -6.28
C LEU A 59 -5.14 12.05 -7.71
N ASP A 60 -4.45 13.07 -8.24
CA ASP A 60 -3.69 12.93 -9.47
C ASP A 60 -2.57 11.89 -9.31
N GLU A 61 -2.04 11.34 -10.41
CA GLU A 61 -0.92 10.37 -10.38
C GLU A 61 0.27 10.86 -9.54
N SER A 62 0.55 12.17 -9.59
CA SER A 62 1.63 12.78 -8.79
C SER A 62 1.31 12.81 -7.29
N GLU A 63 0.05 12.99 -6.92
CA GLU A 63 -0.44 12.98 -5.53
C GLU A 63 -0.48 11.55 -4.99
N LEU A 64 -0.88 10.58 -5.81
CA LEU A 64 -0.79 9.15 -5.51
C LEU A 64 0.65 8.76 -5.22
N LYS A 65 1.60 9.09 -6.10
CA LYS A 65 3.03 8.81 -5.89
C LYS A 65 3.62 9.49 -4.66
N LYS A 66 3.13 10.68 -4.29
CA LYS A 66 3.59 11.40 -3.09
C LYS A 66 3.04 10.83 -1.79
N ASN A 67 1.72 10.60 -1.72
CA ASN A 67 1.07 10.12 -0.51
C ASN A 67 1.38 8.64 -0.27
N PHE A 68 1.42 7.84 -1.34
CA PHE A 68 1.80 6.43 -1.34
C PHE A 68 3.21 6.27 -1.89
N HIS A 69 4.16 7.02 -1.32
CA HIS A 69 5.56 6.94 -1.72
C HIS A 69 6.29 5.75 -1.08
N THR A 70 5.88 5.28 0.11
CA THR A 70 6.53 4.20 0.88
C THR A 70 5.53 3.21 1.46
N VAL A 71 5.98 1.96 1.62
CA VAL A 71 5.18 0.87 2.19
C VAL A 71 4.71 1.21 3.61
N SER A 72 5.58 1.83 4.41
CA SER A 72 5.27 2.32 5.76
C SER A 72 4.19 3.40 5.79
N SER A 73 4.20 4.35 4.85
CA SER A 73 3.15 5.38 4.74
C SER A 73 1.78 4.74 4.52
N LEU A 74 1.70 3.80 3.56
CA LEU A 74 0.47 3.08 3.25
C LEU A 74 -0.04 2.29 4.46
N ILE A 75 0.82 1.52 5.13
CA ILE A 75 0.46 0.75 6.33
C ILE A 75 -0.03 1.67 7.45
N ASN A 76 0.64 2.81 7.66
CA ASN A 76 0.22 3.75 8.68
C ASN A 76 -1.15 4.36 8.37
N HIS A 77 -1.40 4.69 7.10
CA HIS A 77 -2.69 5.19 6.63
C HIS A 77 -3.81 4.16 6.84
N LEU A 78 -3.57 2.90 6.44
CA LEU A 78 -4.48 1.78 6.68
C LEU A 78 -4.79 1.61 8.17
N ARG A 79 -3.74 1.70 9.01
CA ARG A 79 -3.88 1.54 10.46
C ARG A 79 -4.77 2.62 11.05
N GLU A 80 -4.62 3.86 10.61
CA GLU A 80 -5.47 4.97 11.07
C GLU A 80 -6.91 4.81 10.60
N LEU A 81 -7.15 4.36 9.36
CA LEU A 81 -8.50 4.09 8.86
C LEU A 81 -9.18 2.97 9.65
N LEU A 82 -8.51 1.83 9.82
CA LEU A 82 -9.04 0.68 10.58
C LEU A 82 -9.27 0.99 12.06
N LYS A 83 -8.51 1.93 12.62
CA LYS A 83 -8.67 2.37 14.02
C LYS A 83 -9.81 3.37 14.18
N ARG A 84 -10.28 3.99 13.09
CA ARG A 84 -11.39 4.95 13.09
C ARG A 84 -12.76 4.27 12.88
N ASP A 85 -12.76 3.08 12.30
CA ASP A 85 -13.94 2.23 12.05
C ASP A 85 -14.23 1.21 13.18
N VAL A 86 -13.59 1.33 14.35
CA VAL A 86 -13.84 0.50 15.55
C VAL A 86 -14.20 1.36 16.76
#